data_AF-A0A953XGQ9-F1
#
_entry.id   AF-A0A953XGQ9-F1
#
_cell.length_a   1.000
_cell.length_b   1.000
_cell.length_c   1.000
_cell.angle_alpha   90.00
_cell.angle_beta   90.00
_cell.angle_gamma   90.00
#
_symmetry.space_group_name_H-M   'P 1'
#
loop_
_entity.id
_entity.type
_entity.pdbx_description
1 polymer ?
#
loop_
_entity_poly.entity_id
_entity_poly.type
_entity_poly.pdbx_seq_one_letter_code
_entity_poly.pdbx_strand_id
1 'polypeptide(L)'
;MPKSKPDDLNARLATLAEERSLSDIARRTGTSVANVSRYLSGTRIPGEFCSNLVRGLGVNPSWLLTGEGSPYLSDVTEGTARMAGDVLELVEAMSAVTHMRLGALTGKHHLRVLRELNDALLRYEELRAKLNGHSAPIFRRLVEDLGKALDGFDMDRAHELRRAAQQVERLCDEPELSRRFTGLQAHCEVLDLNNTAAMEYQRKLVRDAVCEGRMADKWMVETFVRMALITSDGGRHREALRICDAAVALLDEESETWQPAYALKFMRGSILAKQGRLFEGLREMQVHAPLVKGRRGKAGRLMLMRALLMAGLMELDEAYAFGVDAEPKGLHLLEFAAWTEDATPIRKALKFFREEVSVLPGFLEGPVYAEFALKALSGDRKAAASYLQRLRAEAKVKAPGMHMLTSQATLSRMAGAKAVACKFTLQADALLPGLQPEVLQLGRHYRNVLRLGITGEPKQRAEAFFRDMQQAGYRVFDGELA
;
A
#
# COMPACT_ATOMS: atom_id res chain seq x y z
N MET A 1 16.06 -4.19 -21.95
CA MET A 1 15.17 -5.36 -21.71
C MET A 1 15.27 -5.78 -20.26
N PRO A 2 14.15 -5.87 -19.52
CA PRO A 2 14.16 -6.44 -18.20
C PRO A 2 14.54 -7.92 -18.32
N LYS A 3 15.57 -8.35 -17.59
CA LYS A 3 15.93 -9.77 -17.49
C LYS A 3 14.78 -10.45 -16.75
N SER A 4 13.93 -11.18 -17.45
CA SER A 4 13.08 -12.19 -16.80
C SER A 4 14.02 -13.08 -15.97
N LYS A 5 13.70 -13.31 -14.69
CA LYS A 5 14.51 -14.20 -13.86
C LYS A 5 14.71 -15.53 -14.61
N PRO A 6 15.96 -15.97 -14.86
CA PRO A 6 16.26 -17.14 -15.69
C PRO A 6 15.70 -18.47 -15.13
N ASP A 7 15.16 -18.48 -13.92
CA ASP A 7 14.69 -19.68 -13.23
C ASP A 7 13.33 -20.21 -13.73
N ASP A 8 12.52 -19.39 -14.41
CA ASP A 8 11.10 -19.71 -14.64
C ASP A 8 10.84 -20.35 -16.03
N LEU A 9 11.56 -19.93 -17.07
CA LEU A 9 11.47 -20.48 -18.43
C LEU A 9 12.07 -21.88 -18.53
N ASN A 10 13.21 -22.10 -17.86
CA ASN A 10 13.88 -23.40 -17.82
C ASN A 10 13.02 -24.45 -17.10
N ALA A 11 12.32 -24.06 -16.03
CA ALA A 11 11.38 -24.95 -15.33
C ALA A 11 10.25 -25.42 -16.26
N ARG A 12 9.67 -24.50 -17.05
CA ARG A 12 8.61 -24.86 -18.03
C ARG A 12 9.12 -25.73 -19.16
N LEU A 13 10.35 -25.49 -19.64
CA LEU A 13 10.97 -26.36 -20.63
C LEU A 13 11.29 -27.75 -20.05
N ALA A 14 11.65 -27.84 -18.76
CA ALA A 14 11.82 -29.12 -18.07
C ALA A 14 10.50 -29.89 -18.00
N THR A 15 9.38 -29.23 -17.68
CA THR A 15 8.04 -29.83 -17.75
C THR A 15 7.73 -30.37 -19.15
N LEU A 16 8.10 -29.62 -20.21
CA LEU A 16 7.92 -30.08 -21.58
C LEU A 16 8.78 -31.32 -21.92
N ALA A 17 9.97 -31.41 -21.33
CA ALA A 17 10.90 -32.53 -21.50
C ALA A 17 10.55 -33.76 -20.64
N GLU A 18 9.69 -33.62 -19.64
CA GLU A 18 9.08 -34.75 -18.91
C GLU A 18 8.03 -35.45 -19.78
N GLU A 19 7.28 -34.69 -20.58
CA GLU A 19 6.24 -35.24 -21.46
C GLU A 19 6.78 -35.72 -22.83
N ARG A 20 7.95 -35.23 -23.24
CA ARG A 20 8.53 -35.48 -24.57
C ARG A 20 10.02 -35.81 -24.46
N SER A 21 10.46 -36.86 -25.15
CA SER A 21 11.90 -37.16 -25.22
C SER A 21 12.68 -36.03 -25.88
N LEU A 22 13.93 -35.81 -25.44
CA LEU A 22 14.82 -34.79 -26.02
C LEU A 22 15.04 -34.96 -27.53
N SER A 23 15.04 -36.20 -28.01
CA SER A 23 15.13 -36.54 -29.43
C SER A 23 13.88 -36.12 -30.22
N ASP A 24 12.68 -36.21 -29.61
CA ASP A 24 11.44 -35.76 -30.24
C ASP A 24 11.39 -34.23 -30.32
N ILE A 25 11.80 -33.55 -29.24
CA ILE A 25 11.94 -32.08 -29.21
C ILE A 25 12.93 -31.64 -30.29
N ALA A 26 14.14 -32.21 -30.30
CA ALA A 26 15.18 -31.92 -31.29
C ALA A 26 14.69 -32.08 -32.73
N ARG A 27 14.00 -33.19 -33.02
CA ARG A 27 13.45 -33.47 -34.36
C ARG A 27 12.40 -32.44 -34.77
N ARG A 28 11.47 -32.10 -33.87
CA ARG A 28 10.35 -31.19 -34.16
C ARG A 28 10.76 -29.73 -34.20
N THR A 29 11.82 -29.35 -33.49
CA THR A 29 12.34 -27.98 -33.51
C THR A 29 13.51 -27.77 -34.46
N GLY A 30 13.96 -28.82 -35.18
CA GLY A 30 15.14 -28.76 -36.05
C GLY A 30 16.45 -28.45 -35.30
N THR A 31 16.49 -28.66 -33.99
CA THR A 31 17.62 -28.32 -33.12
C THR A 31 18.35 -29.59 -32.72
N SER A 32 19.70 -29.59 -32.64
CA SER A 32 20.43 -30.79 -32.22
C SER A 32 20.09 -31.20 -30.79
N VAL A 33 20.05 -32.51 -30.51
CA VAL A 33 19.76 -33.06 -29.16
C VAL A 33 20.73 -32.49 -28.11
N ALA A 34 21.99 -32.28 -28.47
CA ALA A 34 23.00 -31.68 -27.62
C ALA A 34 22.65 -30.21 -27.25
N ASN A 35 22.13 -29.43 -28.19
CA ASN A 35 21.70 -28.06 -27.94
C ASN A 35 20.41 -28.01 -27.12
N VAL A 36 19.44 -28.89 -27.39
CA VAL A 36 18.21 -29.01 -26.58
C VAL A 36 18.55 -29.34 -25.12
N SER A 37 19.41 -30.33 -24.89
CA SER A 37 19.91 -30.70 -23.56
C SER A 37 20.62 -29.52 -22.88
N ARG A 38 21.45 -28.78 -23.63
CA ARG A 38 22.16 -27.60 -23.12
C ARG A 38 21.19 -26.48 -22.74
N TYR A 39 20.12 -26.26 -23.48
CA TYR A 39 19.11 -25.24 -23.15
C TYR A 39 18.33 -25.62 -21.88
N LEU A 40 17.96 -26.90 -21.73
CA LEU A 40 17.27 -27.40 -20.54
C LEU A 40 18.12 -27.36 -19.27
N SER A 41 19.45 -27.46 -19.39
CA SER A 41 20.36 -27.35 -18.25
C SER A 41 20.68 -25.91 -17.83
N GLY A 42 19.93 -24.92 -18.35
CA GLY A 42 19.96 -23.53 -17.89
C GLY A 42 20.87 -22.60 -18.67
N THR A 43 21.38 -23.01 -19.84
CA THR A 43 22.07 -22.07 -20.72
C THR A 43 21.08 -21.13 -21.43
N ARG A 44 21.59 -20.02 -21.96
CA ARG A 44 20.76 -19.01 -22.66
C ARG A 44 20.03 -19.64 -23.85
N ILE A 45 18.70 -19.59 -23.81
CA ILE A 45 17.82 -20.11 -24.84
C ILE A 45 17.69 -19.10 -26.00
N PRO A 46 17.96 -19.50 -27.26
CA PRO A 46 17.73 -18.64 -28.43
C PRO A 46 16.23 -18.43 -28.70
N GLY A 47 15.85 -17.24 -29.16
CA GLY A 47 14.46 -16.94 -29.54
C GLY A 47 13.94 -17.82 -30.69
N GLU A 48 14.83 -18.21 -31.61
CA GLU A 48 14.51 -19.16 -32.69
C GLU A 48 14.09 -20.53 -32.15
N PHE A 49 14.74 -21.01 -31.10
CA PHE A 49 14.37 -22.27 -30.46
C PHE A 49 12.97 -22.21 -29.84
N CYS A 50 12.65 -21.12 -29.11
CA CYS A 50 11.30 -20.89 -28.58
C CYS A 50 10.24 -20.86 -29.70
N SER A 51 10.57 -20.24 -30.83
CA SER A 51 9.65 -20.15 -31.96
C SER A 51 9.42 -21.50 -32.62
N ASN A 52 10.47 -22.32 -32.72
CA ASN A 52 10.40 -23.68 -33.24
C ASN A 52 9.66 -24.64 -32.29
N LEU A 53 9.70 -24.42 -30.97
CA LEU A 53 8.86 -25.17 -30.03
C LEU A 53 7.38 -24.90 -30.28
N VAL A 54 7.01 -23.63 -30.48
CA VAL A 54 5.62 -23.25 -30.74
C VAL A 54 5.14 -23.80 -32.09
N ARG A 55 5.96 -23.69 -33.15
CA ARG A 55 5.61 -24.21 -34.49
C ARG A 55 5.62 -25.75 -34.56
N GLY A 56 6.64 -26.40 -34.01
CA GLY A 56 6.88 -27.84 -34.19
C GLY A 56 6.15 -28.73 -33.18
N LEU A 57 5.85 -28.21 -32.00
CA LEU A 57 5.18 -28.93 -30.91
C LEU A 57 3.82 -28.34 -30.55
N GLY A 58 3.42 -27.22 -31.17
CA GLY A 58 2.15 -26.56 -30.85
C GLY A 58 2.13 -25.98 -29.44
N VAL A 59 3.29 -25.64 -28.87
CA VAL A 59 3.40 -25.08 -27.52
C VAL A 59 2.75 -23.70 -27.50
N ASN A 60 1.97 -23.41 -26.47
CA ASN A 60 1.40 -22.09 -26.25
C ASN A 60 2.52 -21.09 -25.88
N PRO A 61 2.78 -20.06 -26.70
CA PRO A 61 3.85 -19.10 -26.44
C PRO A 61 3.59 -18.25 -25.20
N SER A 62 2.32 -18.00 -24.84
CA SER A 62 1.98 -17.34 -23.58
C SER A 62 2.40 -18.21 -22.40
N TRP A 63 2.06 -19.50 -22.40
CA TRP A 63 2.52 -20.41 -21.35
C TRP A 63 4.04 -20.51 -21.31
N LEU A 64 4.70 -20.66 -22.46
CA LEU A 64 6.15 -20.79 -22.53
C LEU A 64 6.86 -19.56 -21.96
N LEU A 65 6.46 -18.36 -22.37
CA LEU A 65 7.14 -17.11 -22.04
C LEU A 65 6.71 -16.53 -20.68
N THR A 66 5.43 -16.66 -20.31
CA THR A 66 4.85 -16.01 -19.12
C THR A 66 4.32 -16.99 -18.07
N GLY A 67 4.16 -18.27 -18.40
CA GLY A 67 3.62 -19.30 -17.52
C GLY A 67 2.09 -19.42 -17.50
N GLU A 68 1.38 -18.72 -18.39
CA GLU A 68 -0.08 -18.64 -18.35
C GLU A 68 -0.80 -19.47 -19.43
N GLY A 69 -1.91 -20.09 -19.03
CA GLY A 69 -2.73 -20.92 -19.89
C GLY A 69 -2.22 -22.36 -19.99
N SER A 70 -2.87 -23.15 -20.84
CA SER A 70 -2.46 -24.53 -21.08
C SER A 70 -1.15 -24.59 -21.87
N PRO A 71 -0.30 -25.62 -21.66
CA PRO A 71 0.99 -25.76 -22.36
C PRO A 71 0.87 -25.85 -23.88
N TYR A 72 -0.29 -26.27 -24.40
CA TYR A 72 -0.52 -26.49 -25.82
C TYR A 72 -1.58 -25.55 -26.39
N LEU A 73 -1.38 -25.11 -27.64
CA LEU A 73 -2.29 -24.25 -28.39
C LEU A 73 -3.65 -24.92 -28.67
N SER A 74 -3.71 -26.26 -28.66
CA SER A 74 -4.95 -27.03 -28.83
C SER A 74 -5.99 -26.76 -27.75
N ASP A 75 -5.55 -26.26 -26.60
CA ASP A 75 -6.37 -26.16 -25.39
C ASP A 75 -6.79 -24.70 -25.12
N VAL A 76 -6.57 -23.79 -26.08
CA VAL A 76 -6.79 -22.35 -25.91
C VAL A 76 -7.81 -21.85 -26.94
N THR A 77 -8.66 -20.89 -26.55
CA THR A 77 -9.66 -20.30 -27.46
C THR A 77 -9.02 -19.59 -28.66
N GLU A 78 -9.72 -19.58 -29.81
CA GLU A 78 -9.20 -19.08 -31.09
C GLU A 78 -8.67 -17.63 -31.03
N GLY A 79 -9.29 -16.77 -30.21
CA GLY A 79 -8.82 -15.39 -29.99
C GLY A 79 -7.46 -15.31 -29.28
N THR A 80 -7.21 -16.18 -28.32
CA THR A 80 -5.93 -16.28 -27.60
C THR A 80 -4.84 -16.89 -28.48
N ALA A 81 -5.19 -17.86 -29.34
CA ALA A 81 -4.26 -18.44 -30.31
C ALA A 81 -3.73 -17.40 -31.32
N ARG A 82 -4.58 -16.45 -31.75
CA ARG A 82 -4.13 -15.34 -32.61
C ARG A 82 -3.18 -14.38 -31.89
N MET A 83 -3.50 -13.98 -30.66
CA MET A 83 -2.59 -13.14 -29.84
C MET A 83 -1.25 -13.83 -29.59
N ALA A 84 -1.28 -15.13 -29.29
CA ALA A 84 -0.09 -15.97 -29.15
C ALA A 84 0.79 -15.96 -30.41
N GLY A 85 0.18 -16.05 -31.60
CA GLY A 85 0.87 -15.92 -32.88
C GLY A 85 1.53 -14.54 -33.07
N ASP A 86 0.78 -13.47 -32.81
CA ASP A 86 1.27 -12.09 -32.93
C ASP A 86 2.46 -11.81 -31.96
N VAL A 87 2.40 -12.35 -30.73
CA VAL A 87 3.50 -12.25 -29.74
C VAL A 87 4.76 -12.99 -30.20
N LEU A 88 4.61 -14.18 -30.80
CA LEU A 88 5.74 -14.94 -31.32
C LEU A 88 6.40 -14.22 -32.49
N GLU A 89 5.61 -13.70 -33.42
CA GLU A 89 6.11 -12.95 -34.57
C GLU A 89 6.87 -11.68 -34.12
N LEU A 90 6.37 -11.02 -33.07
CA LEU A 90 7.06 -9.90 -32.43
C LEU A 90 8.43 -10.31 -31.84
N VAL A 91 8.51 -11.44 -31.14
CA VAL A 91 9.77 -11.96 -30.56
C VAL A 91 10.77 -12.33 -31.66
N GLU A 92 10.32 -12.93 -32.76
CA GLU A 92 11.16 -13.22 -33.93
C GLU A 92 11.72 -11.95 -34.58
N ALA A 93 10.87 -10.94 -34.78
CA ALA A 93 11.28 -9.65 -35.30
C ALA A 93 12.31 -8.96 -34.39
N MET A 94 12.11 -8.98 -33.06
CA MET A 94 13.08 -8.44 -32.09
C MET A 94 14.42 -9.19 -32.11
N SER A 95 14.39 -10.51 -32.27
CA SER A 95 15.59 -11.35 -32.36
C SER A 95 16.41 -11.01 -33.62
N ALA A 96 15.74 -10.84 -34.76
CA ALA A 96 16.37 -10.41 -36.01
C ALA A 96 17.05 -9.03 -35.88
N VAL A 97 16.36 -8.05 -35.29
CA VAL A 97 16.89 -6.70 -35.00
C VAL A 97 18.12 -6.75 -34.08
N THR A 98 18.11 -7.63 -33.07
CA THR A 98 19.21 -7.75 -32.10
C THR A 98 20.47 -8.39 -32.71
N HIS A 99 20.31 -9.38 -33.58
CA HIS A 99 21.42 -10.04 -34.27
C HIS A 99 22.09 -9.14 -35.32
N MET A 100 21.34 -8.25 -35.97
CA MET A 100 21.87 -7.32 -36.97
C MET A 100 22.72 -6.18 -36.37
N ARG A 101 22.55 -5.84 -35.08
CA ARG A 101 23.25 -4.71 -34.43
C ARG A 101 24.69 -4.98 -33.98
N LEU A 102 25.18 -6.22 -33.97
CA LEU A 102 26.42 -6.58 -33.24
C LEU A 102 27.61 -7.05 -34.11
N GLY A 103 27.42 -7.38 -35.39
CA GLY A 103 28.43 -8.20 -36.11
C GLY A 103 29.11 -7.60 -37.33
N ALA A 104 28.52 -6.63 -38.04
CA ALA A 104 29.02 -6.30 -39.37
C ALA A 104 28.73 -4.85 -39.71
N LEU A 105 29.69 -3.96 -39.42
CA LEU A 105 29.61 -2.60 -39.92
C LEU A 105 30.89 -2.14 -40.66
N THR A 106 31.30 -2.83 -41.74
CA THR A 106 32.22 -2.29 -42.77
C THR A 106 31.86 -2.75 -44.20
N GLY A 107 31.60 -1.83 -45.15
CA GLY A 107 31.46 -2.09 -46.61
C GLY A 107 30.05 -2.00 -47.25
N LYS A 108 29.95 -2.03 -48.59
CA LYS A 108 28.68 -1.88 -49.37
C LYS A 108 27.52 -2.82 -48.96
N HIS A 109 27.80 -3.89 -48.23
CA HIS A 109 26.83 -4.79 -47.61
C HIS A 109 25.91 -4.09 -46.58
N HIS A 110 26.34 -2.94 -46.05
CA HIS A 110 25.63 -2.06 -45.12
C HIS A 110 24.25 -1.63 -45.59
N LEU A 111 24.10 -1.21 -46.85
CA LEU A 111 22.83 -0.68 -47.34
C LEU A 111 21.74 -1.75 -47.38
N ARG A 112 22.13 -3.01 -47.63
CA ARG A 112 21.21 -4.15 -47.59
C ARG A 112 20.82 -4.48 -46.14
N VAL A 113 21.78 -4.54 -45.23
CA VAL A 113 21.52 -4.80 -43.80
C VAL A 113 20.67 -3.68 -43.18
N LEU A 114 20.89 -2.43 -43.54
CA LEU A 114 20.07 -1.30 -43.08
C LEU A 114 18.64 -1.36 -43.62
N ARG A 115 18.42 -1.83 -44.85
CA ARG A 115 17.07 -2.09 -45.38
C ARG A 115 16.39 -3.25 -44.66
N GLU A 116 17.07 -4.37 -44.50
CA GLU A 116 16.53 -5.54 -43.78
C GLU A 116 16.22 -5.21 -42.31
N LEU A 117 17.05 -4.39 -41.66
CA LEU A 117 16.80 -3.86 -40.32
C LEU A 117 15.58 -2.93 -40.30
N ASN A 118 15.47 -2.03 -41.27
CA ASN A 118 14.34 -1.13 -41.40
C ASN A 118 13.03 -1.90 -41.62
N ASP A 119 13.02 -2.91 -42.49
CA ASP A 119 11.86 -3.77 -42.75
C ASP A 119 11.48 -4.63 -41.52
N ALA A 120 12.46 -5.05 -40.73
CA ALA A 120 12.22 -5.75 -39.47
C ALA A 120 11.65 -4.82 -38.39
N LEU A 121 12.13 -3.57 -38.33
CA LEU A 121 11.59 -2.55 -37.42
C LEU A 121 10.16 -2.16 -37.79
N LEU A 122 9.85 -1.97 -39.07
CA LEU A 122 8.50 -1.68 -39.53
C LEU A 122 7.53 -2.81 -39.17
N ARG A 123 7.91 -4.07 -39.46
CA ARG A 123 7.10 -5.24 -39.07
C ARG A 123 6.92 -5.34 -37.56
N TYR A 124 7.96 -5.05 -36.78
CA TYR A 124 7.86 -5.01 -35.33
C TYR A 124 6.86 -3.94 -34.85
N GLU A 125 6.91 -2.73 -35.41
CA GLU A 125 5.98 -1.64 -35.06
C GLU A 125 4.53 -1.98 -35.45
N GLU A 126 4.31 -2.58 -36.62
CA GLU A 126 2.99 -3.04 -37.08
C GLU A 126 2.40 -4.10 -36.14
N LEU A 127 3.20 -5.13 -35.79
CA LEU A 127 2.77 -6.19 -34.88
C LEU A 127 2.51 -5.65 -33.47
N ARG A 128 3.37 -4.75 -32.99
CA ARG A 128 3.18 -4.07 -31.70
C ARG A 128 1.88 -3.27 -31.69
N ALA A 129 1.60 -2.50 -32.74
CA ALA A 129 0.37 -1.72 -32.86
C ALA A 129 -0.88 -2.63 -32.92
N LYS A 130 -0.81 -3.73 -33.67
CA LYS A 130 -1.90 -4.73 -33.74
C LYS A 130 -2.16 -5.38 -32.39
N LEU A 131 -1.09 -5.84 -31.72
CA LEU A 131 -1.19 -6.44 -30.39
C LEU A 131 -1.77 -5.45 -29.37
N ASN A 132 -1.31 -4.20 -29.39
CA ASN A 132 -1.85 -3.13 -28.54
C ASN A 132 -3.34 -2.86 -28.81
N GLY A 133 -3.76 -2.91 -30.08
CA GLY A 133 -5.17 -2.79 -30.46
C GLY A 133 -6.09 -3.84 -29.81
N HIS A 134 -5.57 -5.03 -29.53
CA HIS A 134 -6.29 -6.09 -28.83
C HIS A 134 -6.14 -6.04 -27.31
N SER A 135 -4.93 -5.77 -26.81
CA SER A 135 -4.62 -5.82 -25.38
C SER A 135 -5.15 -4.60 -24.62
N ALA A 136 -5.12 -3.40 -25.20
CA ALA A 136 -5.49 -2.17 -24.50
C ALA A 136 -6.95 -2.14 -24.04
N PRO A 137 -7.97 -2.55 -24.83
CA PRO A 137 -9.35 -2.62 -24.35
C PRO A 137 -9.54 -3.61 -23.20
N ILE A 138 -8.86 -4.77 -23.26
CA ILE A 138 -8.90 -5.79 -22.20
C ILE A 138 -8.28 -5.23 -20.93
N PHE A 139 -7.09 -4.62 -21.04
CA PHE A 139 -6.39 -4.04 -19.91
C PHE A 139 -7.21 -2.92 -19.25
N ARG A 140 -7.85 -2.06 -20.06
CA ARG A 140 -8.71 -0.98 -19.57
C ARG A 140 -9.86 -1.51 -18.73
N ARG A 141 -10.55 -2.54 -19.23
CA ARG A 141 -11.63 -3.21 -18.50
C ARG A 141 -11.13 -3.83 -17.19
N LEU A 142 -10.00 -4.53 -17.21
CA LEU A 142 -9.41 -5.12 -15.99
C LEU A 142 -9.05 -4.06 -14.96
N VAL A 143 -8.47 -2.94 -15.37
CA VAL A 143 -8.13 -1.80 -14.50
C VAL A 143 -9.39 -1.15 -13.91
N GLU A 144 -10.44 -0.99 -14.70
CA GLU A 144 -11.73 -0.45 -14.22
C GLU A 144 -12.41 -1.38 -13.22
N ASP A 145 -12.48 -2.67 -13.53
CA ASP A 145 -13.08 -3.68 -12.67
C ASP A 145 -12.28 -3.87 -11.38
N LEU A 146 -10.94 -3.78 -11.44
CA LEU A 146 -10.07 -3.76 -10.25
C LEU A 146 -10.40 -2.55 -9.37
N GLY A 147 -10.55 -1.36 -9.96
CA GLY A 147 -10.94 -0.16 -9.22
C GLY A 147 -12.27 -0.33 -8.49
N LYS A 148 -13.29 -0.90 -9.16
CA LYS A 148 -14.60 -1.19 -8.55
C LYS A 148 -14.52 -2.22 -7.43
N ALA A 149 -13.75 -3.29 -7.62
CA ALA A 149 -13.54 -4.32 -6.60
C ALA A 149 -12.90 -3.72 -5.34
N LEU A 150 -11.87 -2.88 -5.50
CA LEU A 150 -11.23 -2.17 -4.39
C LEU A 150 -12.17 -1.18 -3.69
N ASP A 151 -12.98 -0.43 -4.45
CA ASP A 151 -13.94 0.51 -3.87
C ASP A 151 -15.00 -0.20 -3.01
N GLY A 152 -15.37 -1.43 -3.40
CA GLY A 152 -16.27 -2.33 -2.69
C GLY A 152 -15.62 -3.25 -1.66
N PHE A 153 -14.30 -3.15 -1.43
CA PHE A 153 -13.51 -4.02 -0.54
C PHE A 153 -13.60 -5.53 -0.85
N ASP A 154 -13.85 -5.90 -2.11
CA ASP A 154 -13.82 -7.30 -2.57
C ASP A 154 -12.36 -7.70 -2.86
N MET A 155 -11.62 -8.02 -1.79
CA MET A 155 -10.18 -8.26 -1.86
C MET A 155 -9.81 -9.52 -2.65
N ASP A 156 -10.61 -10.58 -2.56
CA ASP A 156 -10.37 -11.82 -3.30
C ASP A 156 -10.44 -11.56 -4.81
N ARG A 157 -11.50 -10.89 -5.26
CA ARG A 157 -11.64 -10.49 -6.66
C ARG A 157 -10.58 -9.48 -7.09
N ALA A 158 -10.23 -8.52 -6.23
CA ALA A 158 -9.18 -7.55 -6.52
C ALA A 158 -7.82 -8.23 -6.77
N HIS A 159 -7.48 -9.27 -5.99
CA HIS A 159 -6.25 -10.05 -6.17
C HIS A 159 -6.22 -10.83 -7.48
N GLU A 160 -7.34 -11.41 -7.89
CA GLU A 160 -7.47 -12.06 -9.20
C GLU A 160 -7.33 -11.06 -10.35
N LEU A 161 -8.07 -9.96 -10.31
CA LEU A 161 -8.02 -8.91 -11.33
C LEU A 161 -6.64 -8.26 -11.43
N ARG A 162 -5.96 -8.04 -10.30
CA ARG A 162 -4.59 -7.51 -10.26
C ARG A 162 -3.61 -8.44 -10.98
N ARG A 163 -3.68 -9.74 -10.74
CA ARG A 163 -2.82 -10.74 -11.42
C ARG A 163 -3.06 -10.74 -12.92
N ALA A 164 -4.33 -10.78 -13.34
CA ALA A 164 -4.69 -10.72 -14.77
C ALA A 164 -4.20 -9.42 -15.42
N ALA A 165 -4.44 -8.27 -14.78
CA ALA A 165 -4.04 -6.96 -15.30
C ALA A 165 -2.52 -6.83 -15.46
N GLN A 166 -1.72 -7.37 -14.53
CA GLN A 166 -0.26 -7.34 -14.58
C GLN A 166 0.33 -8.05 -15.81
N GLN A 167 -0.41 -9.02 -16.36
CA GLN A 167 0.05 -9.82 -17.49
C GLN A 167 -0.29 -9.13 -18.80
N VAL A 168 -1.51 -8.58 -18.88
CA VAL A 168 -1.95 -7.80 -20.04
C VAL A 168 -1.18 -6.47 -20.14
N GLU A 169 -0.77 -5.87 -19.02
CA GLU A 169 0.02 -4.63 -18.99
C GLU A 169 1.27 -4.72 -19.89
N ARG A 170 1.95 -5.87 -19.90
CA ARG A 170 3.19 -6.08 -20.69
C ARG A 170 2.99 -6.01 -22.20
N LEU A 171 1.74 -6.16 -22.64
CA LEU A 171 1.33 -6.18 -24.05
C LEU A 171 0.66 -4.86 -24.46
N CYS A 172 0.54 -3.89 -23.54
CA CYS A 172 -0.13 -2.63 -23.76
C CYS A 172 0.88 -1.47 -23.73
N ASP A 173 0.76 -0.58 -24.71
CA ASP A 173 1.64 0.56 -24.90
C ASP A 173 1.03 1.88 -24.41
N GLU A 174 -0.10 1.85 -23.71
CA GLU A 174 -0.76 3.05 -23.18
C GLU A 174 -0.18 3.45 -21.81
N PRO A 175 0.68 4.50 -21.72
CA PRO A 175 1.40 4.81 -20.48
C PRO A 175 0.46 5.29 -19.37
N GLU A 176 -0.61 5.99 -19.73
CA GLU A 176 -1.64 6.45 -18.79
C GLU A 176 -2.35 5.28 -18.11
N LEU A 177 -2.61 4.21 -18.85
CA LEU A 177 -3.31 3.05 -18.32
C LEU A 177 -2.39 2.23 -17.39
N SER A 178 -1.12 2.07 -17.73
CA SER A 178 -0.10 1.47 -16.85
C SER A 178 0.10 2.29 -15.56
N ARG A 179 0.11 3.62 -15.65
CA ARG A 179 0.15 4.50 -14.46
C ARG A 179 -1.07 4.32 -13.58
N ARG A 180 -2.27 4.29 -14.17
CA ARG A 180 -3.52 4.03 -13.42
C ARG A 180 -3.47 2.67 -12.73
N PHE A 181 -3.01 1.64 -13.42
CA PHE A 181 -2.84 0.30 -12.85
C PHE A 181 -1.84 0.29 -11.69
N THR A 182 -0.68 0.93 -11.85
CA THR A 182 0.33 1.07 -10.77
C THR A 182 -0.28 1.76 -9.53
N GLY A 183 -1.12 2.79 -9.73
CA GLY A 183 -1.85 3.44 -8.64
C GLY A 183 -2.86 2.54 -7.93
N LEU A 184 -3.49 1.61 -8.65
CA LEU A 184 -4.37 0.59 -8.06
C LEU A 184 -3.60 -0.52 -7.36
N GLN A 185 -2.43 -0.91 -7.87
CA GLN A 185 -1.53 -1.84 -7.17
C GLN A 185 -1.13 -1.28 -5.80
N ALA A 186 -0.78 0.01 -5.74
CA ALA A 186 -0.52 0.67 -4.47
C ALA A 186 -1.74 0.62 -3.53
N HIS A 187 -2.96 0.81 -4.05
CA HIS A 187 -4.18 0.74 -3.24
C HIS A 187 -4.45 -0.68 -2.70
N CYS A 188 -4.21 -1.72 -3.50
CA CYS A 188 -4.30 -3.12 -3.04
C CYS A 188 -3.37 -3.34 -1.84
N GLU A 189 -2.10 -2.95 -1.96
CA GLU A 189 -1.11 -3.14 -0.88
C GLU A 189 -1.50 -2.38 0.40
N VAL A 190 -2.14 -1.21 0.29
CA VAL A 190 -2.67 -0.50 1.48
C VAL A 190 -3.76 -1.31 2.17
N LEU A 191 -4.69 -1.88 1.41
CA LEU A 191 -5.77 -2.70 1.98
C LEU A 191 -5.27 -4.01 2.57
N ASP A 192 -4.18 -4.57 2.04
CA ASP A 192 -3.45 -5.70 2.64
C ASP A 192 -2.55 -5.31 3.82
N LEU A 193 -2.57 -4.04 4.25
CA LEU A 193 -1.72 -3.48 5.31
C LEU A 193 -0.21 -3.57 5.02
N ASN A 194 0.17 -3.67 3.75
CA ASN A 194 1.55 -3.69 3.28
C ASN A 194 2.01 -2.28 2.84
N ASN A 195 2.12 -1.38 3.82
CA ASN A 195 2.49 0.01 3.60
C ASN A 195 3.86 0.18 2.89
N THR A 196 4.78 -0.76 3.07
CA THR A 196 6.09 -0.73 2.41
C THR A 196 5.95 -0.89 0.89
N ALA A 197 5.28 -1.95 0.44
CA ALA A 197 5.07 -2.18 -0.99
C ALA A 197 4.19 -1.10 -1.61
N ALA A 198 3.16 -0.64 -0.90
CA ALA A 198 2.34 0.48 -1.34
C ALA A 198 3.19 1.73 -1.63
N MET A 199 4.14 2.06 -0.74
CA MET A 199 5.05 3.19 -0.93
C MET A 199 6.04 3.00 -2.08
N GLU A 200 6.46 1.78 -2.38
CA GLU A 200 7.32 1.51 -3.54
C GLU A 200 6.60 1.82 -4.86
N TYR A 201 5.33 1.41 -4.98
CA TYR A 201 4.51 1.77 -6.14
C TYR A 201 4.31 3.29 -6.26
N GLN A 202 4.01 3.98 -5.16
CA GLN A 202 3.87 5.44 -5.18
C GLN A 202 5.18 6.15 -5.58
N ARG A 203 6.33 5.70 -5.07
CA ARG A 203 7.65 6.23 -5.44
C ARG A 203 7.97 6.01 -6.93
N LYS A 204 7.57 4.86 -7.48
CA LYS A 204 7.70 4.58 -8.92
C LYS A 204 6.91 5.64 -9.71
N LEU A 205 5.66 5.89 -9.35
CA LEU A 205 4.81 6.89 -10.02
C LEU A 205 5.40 8.30 -9.98
N VAL A 206 5.90 8.73 -8.81
CA VAL A 206 6.57 10.03 -8.67
C VAL A 206 7.82 10.11 -9.54
N ARG A 207 8.67 9.09 -9.51
CA ARG A 207 9.90 9.07 -10.32
C ARG A 207 9.59 9.18 -11.81
N ASP A 208 8.60 8.42 -12.27
CA ASP A 208 8.19 8.44 -13.68
C ASP A 208 7.64 9.83 -14.06
N ALA A 209 6.85 10.47 -13.19
CA ALA A 209 6.36 11.83 -13.41
C ALA A 209 7.45 12.91 -13.41
N VAL A 210 8.49 12.78 -12.57
CA VAL A 210 9.67 13.67 -12.61
C VAL A 210 10.37 13.55 -13.97
N CYS A 211 10.63 12.33 -14.44
CA CYS A 211 11.29 12.10 -15.72
C CYS A 211 10.49 12.67 -16.91
N GLU A 212 9.17 12.73 -16.79
CA GLU A 212 8.28 13.25 -17.83
C GLU A 212 7.96 14.75 -17.67
N GLY A 213 8.42 15.41 -16.60
CA GLY A 213 8.14 16.82 -16.33
C GLY A 213 6.69 17.10 -15.93
N ARG A 214 5.96 16.12 -15.37
CA ARG A 214 4.51 16.21 -15.07
C ARG A 214 4.20 16.31 -13.57
N MET A 215 5.07 16.96 -12.82
CA MET A 215 4.98 17.03 -11.35
C MET A 215 3.85 17.91 -10.81
N ALA A 216 3.28 18.78 -11.66
CA ALA A 216 2.24 19.74 -11.29
C ALA A 216 0.85 19.37 -11.84
N ASP A 217 0.59 18.11 -12.19
CA ASP A 217 -0.73 17.68 -12.65
C ASP A 217 -1.64 17.19 -11.51
N LYS A 218 -2.96 17.19 -11.77
CA LYS A 218 -3.98 16.82 -10.77
C LYS A 218 -3.81 15.40 -10.24
N TRP A 219 -3.29 14.50 -11.05
CA TRP A 219 -3.09 13.10 -10.70
C TRP A 219 -1.85 12.92 -9.81
N MET A 220 -0.84 13.75 -9.98
CA MET A 220 0.33 13.81 -9.09
C MET A 220 -0.03 14.36 -7.71
N VAL A 221 -0.86 15.40 -7.63
CA VAL A 221 -1.37 15.90 -6.35
C VAL A 221 -2.14 14.81 -5.60
N GLU A 222 -2.98 14.08 -6.32
CA GLU A 222 -3.70 12.90 -5.81
C GLU A 222 -2.75 11.80 -5.29
N THR A 223 -1.65 11.56 -6.00
CA THR A 223 -0.58 10.61 -5.63
C THR A 223 0.10 11.05 -4.33
N PHE A 224 0.42 12.34 -4.18
CA PHE A 224 1.00 12.89 -2.95
C PHE A 224 0.07 12.79 -1.75
N VAL A 225 -1.24 13.01 -1.93
CA VAL A 225 -2.23 12.78 -0.86
C VAL A 225 -2.17 11.32 -0.37
N ARG A 226 -2.13 10.35 -1.28
CA ARG A 226 -2.03 8.93 -0.91
C ARG A 226 -0.71 8.60 -0.21
N MET A 227 0.41 9.11 -0.72
CA MET A 227 1.72 8.95 -0.08
C MET A 227 1.74 9.50 1.34
N ALA A 228 1.21 10.71 1.55
CA ALA A 228 1.14 11.33 2.87
C ALA A 228 0.27 10.49 3.82
N LEU A 229 -0.87 9.98 3.35
CA LEU A 229 -1.75 9.11 4.14
C LEU A 229 -1.03 7.82 4.55
N ILE A 230 -0.49 7.05 3.58
CA ILE A 230 0.22 5.78 3.84
C ILE A 230 1.40 5.98 4.79
N THR A 231 2.15 7.07 4.58
CA THR A 231 3.32 7.40 5.40
C THR A 231 2.91 7.79 6.82
N SER A 232 1.82 8.56 6.96
CA SER A 232 1.25 8.92 8.26
C SER A 232 0.69 7.71 9.00
N ASP A 233 -0.04 6.82 8.32
CA ASP A 233 -0.63 5.62 8.92
C ASP A 233 0.45 4.61 9.34
N GLY A 234 1.61 4.62 8.67
CA GLY A 234 2.82 3.93 9.11
C GLY A 234 3.57 4.60 10.27
N GLY A 235 3.02 5.65 10.90
CA GLY A 235 3.62 6.37 12.03
C GLY A 235 4.78 7.30 11.66
N ARG A 236 5.06 7.51 10.36
CA ARG A 236 6.17 8.36 9.87
C ARG A 236 5.69 9.78 9.61
N HIS A 237 5.09 10.41 10.62
CA HIS A 237 4.40 11.70 10.46
C HIS A 237 5.31 12.82 9.93
N ARG A 238 6.61 12.87 10.28
CA ARG A 238 7.50 13.94 9.76
C ARG A 238 7.79 13.77 8.28
N GLU A 239 7.93 12.53 7.81
CA GLU A 239 8.09 12.24 6.40
C GLU A 239 6.79 12.58 5.64
N ALA A 240 5.64 12.22 6.21
CA ALA A 240 4.33 12.59 5.65
C ALA A 240 4.15 14.11 5.55
N LEU A 241 4.53 14.87 6.58
CA LEU A 241 4.47 16.33 6.55
C LEU A 241 5.39 16.92 5.48
N ARG A 242 6.63 16.42 5.35
CA ARG A 242 7.56 16.86 4.29
C ARG A 242 7.00 16.58 2.89
N ILE A 243 6.33 15.44 2.69
CA ILE A 243 5.64 15.13 1.43
C ILE A 243 4.56 16.18 1.17
N CYS A 244 3.72 16.48 2.16
CA CYS A 244 2.69 17.52 2.02
C CYS A 244 3.29 18.90 1.73
N ASP A 245 4.31 19.34 2.48
CA ASP A 245 4.96 20.64 2.29
C ASP A 245 5.56 20.76 0.88
N ALA A 246 6.28 19.74 0.43
CA ALA A 246 6.85 19.71 -0.91
C ALA A 246 5.78 19.73 -2.00
N ALA A 247 4.71 18.93 -1.84
CA ALA A 247 3.63 18.88 -2.80
C ALA A 247 2.82 20.18 -2.85
N VAL A 248 2.61 20.85 -1.72
CA VAL A 248 1.97 22.18 -1.67
C VAL A 248 2.84 23.23 -2.36
N ALA A 249 4.16 23.18 -2.19
CA ALA A 249 5.09 24.10 -2.84
C ALA A 249 5.16 23.93 -4.38
N LEU A 250 4.67 22.80 -4.91
CA LEU A 250 4.56 22.55 -6.35
C LEU A 250 3.26 23.09 -6.96
N LEU A 251 2.30 23.53 -6.15
CA LEU A 251 1.03 24.06 -6.65
C LEU A 251 1.22 25.49 -7.16
N ASP A 252 0.63 25.76 -8.32
CA ASP A 252 0.38 27.08 -8.89
C ASP A 252 -1.07 27.53 -8.66
N GLU A 253 -1.40 28.77 -9.05
CA GLU A 253 -2.73 29.38 -8.84
C GLU A 253 -3.89 28.52 -9.38
N GLU A 254 -3.69 27.86 -10.53
CA GLU A 254 -4.71 27.00 -11.12
C GLU A 254 -4.91 25.74 -10.27
N SER A 255 -3.82 25.05 -9.95
CA SER A 255 -3.82 23.78 -9.23
C SER A 255 -4.26 23.89 -7.77
N GLU A 256 -4.15 25.07 -7.16
CA GLU A 256 -4.68 25.35 -5.83
C GLU A 256 -6.20 25.14 -5.71
N THR A 257 -6.93 25.24 -6.82
CA THR A 257 -8.39 25.09 -6.86
C THR A 257 -8.85 23.63 -7.02
N TRP A 258 -7.93 22.70 -7.25
CA TRP A 258 -8.26 21.32 -7.50
C TRP A 258 -8.70 20.60 -6.22
N GLN A 259 -9.65 19.67 -6.36
CA GLN A 259 -10.10 18.82 -5.25
C GLN A 259 -8.96 18.08 -4.53
N PRO A 260 -7.97 17.47 -5.22
CA PRO A 260 -6.81 16.88 -4.55
C PRO A 260 -5.94 17.88 -3.79
N ALA A 261 -5.84 19.14 -4.24
CA ALA A 261 -5.06 20.16 -3.54
C ALA A 261 -5.70 20.52 -2.19
N TYR A 262 -7.03 20.66 -2.14
CA TYR A 262 -7.75 20.82 -0.87
C TYR A 262 -7.55 19.61 0.06
N ALA A 263 -7.59 18.39 -0.49
CA ALA A 263 -7.34 17.18 0.29
C ALA A 263 -5.91 17.12 0.83
N LEU A 264 -4.92 17.59 0.05
CA LEU A 264 -3.52 17.67 0.44
C LEU A 264 -3.31 18.65 1.59
N LYS A 265 -3.83 19.88 1.47
CA LYS A 265 -3.76 20.91 2.52
C LYS A 265 -4.52 20.48 3.78
N PHE A 266 -5.68 19.82 3.62
CA PHE A 266 -6.40 19.22 4.75
C PHE A 266 -5.56 18.13 5.45
N MET A 267 -4.93 17.22 4.69
CA MET A 267 -4.10 16.15 5.23
C MET A 267 -2.86 16.71 5.94
N ARG A 268 -2.25 17.75 5.39
CA ARG A 268 -1.18 18.52 6.04
C ARG A 268 -1.61 19.01 7.42
N GLY A 269 -2.76 19.69 7.51
CA GLY A 269 -3.34 20.14 8.77
C GLY A 269 -3.55 19.00 9.78
N SER A 270 -4.07 17.85 9.33
CA SER A 270 -4.25 16.68 10.20
C SER A 270 -2.92 16.13 10.73
N ILE A 271 -1.87 16.08 9.90
CA ILE A 271 -0.53 15.63 10.32
C ILE A 271 0.09 16.62 11.32
N LEU A 272 -0.05 17.93 11.09
CA LEU A 272 0.39 18.96 12.04
C LEU A 272 -0.26 18.77 13.42
N ALA A 273 -1.57 18.53 13.45
CA ALA A 273 -2.31 18.24 14.69
C ALA A 273 -1.89 16.91 15.34
N LYS A 274 -1.40 15.92 14.60
CA LYS A 274 -0.83 14.69 15.20
C LYS A 274 0.58 14.90 15.78
N GLN A 275 1.27 15.96 15.36
CA GLN A 275 2.68 16.24 15.72
C GLN A 275 2.87 17.29 16.82
N GLY A 276 1.81 17.83 17.41
CA GLY A 276 1.90 18.84 18.47
C GLY A 276 1.63 20.26 17.99
N ARG A 277 1.31 20.47 16.70
CA ARG A 277 1.00 21.79 16.13
C ARG A 277 -0.51 21.95 15.94
N LEU A 278 -1.27 21.83 17.03
CA LEU A 278 -2.74 21.72 16.99
C LEU A 278 -3.42 22.92 16.34
N PHE A 279 -3.10 24.15 16.79
CA PHE A 279 -3.77 25.34 16.28
C PHE A 279 -3.55 25.56 14.78
N GLU A 280 -2.32 25.37 14.32
CA GLU A 280 -2.00 25.47 12.89
C GLU A 280 -2.70 24.37 12.10
N GLY A 281 -2.68 23.14 12.62
CA GLY A 281 -3.36 22.00 12.01
C GLY A 281 -4.86 22.21 11.89
N LEU A 282 -5.51 22.62 12.98
CA LEU A 282 -6.95 22.94 13.02
C LEU A 282 -7.32 24.04 12.03
N ARG A 283 -6.54 25.11 11.96
CA ARG A 283 -6.77 26.20 11.02
C ARG A 283 -6.81 25.68 9.57
N GLU A 284 -5.81 24.90 9.16
CA GLU A 284 -5.82 24.32 7.82
C GLU A 284 -6.97 23.35 7.59
N MET A 285 -7.24 22.48 8.55
CA MET A 285 -8.32 21.51 8.44
C MET A 285 -9.69 22.20 8.31
N GLN A 286 -9.96 23.24 9.09
CA GLN A 286 -11.21 23.98 9.05
C GLN A 286 -11.40 24.74 7.74
N VAL A 287 -10.34 25.35 7.20
CA VAL A 287 -10.38 26.05 5.91
C VAL A 287 -10.68 25.08 4.76
N HIS A 288 -10.07 23.89 4.76
CA HIS A 288 -10.15 22.99 3.62
C HIS A 288 -11.21 21.90 3.73
N ALA A 289 -11.66 21.51 4.93
CA ALA A 289 -12.66 20.46 5.12
C ALA A 289 -13.97 20.67 4.31
N PRO A 290 -14.55 21.89 4.22
CA PRO A 290 -15.75 22.12 3.42
C PRO A 290 -15.54 21.92 1.92
N LEU A 291 -14.30 22.04 1.46
CA LEU A 291 -13.93 22.00 0.05
C LEU A 291 -13.62 20.58 -0.44
N VAL A 292 -13.31 19.64 0.46
CA VAL A 292 -13.04 18.24 0.13
C VAL A 292 -14.35 17.46 -0.02
N LYS A 293 -14.61 16.95 -1.22
CA LYS A 293 -15.87 16.24 -1.56
C LYS A 293 -15.76 14.72 -1.43
N GLY A 294 -16.92 14.05 -1.52
CA GLY A 294 -17.03 12.59 -1.62
C GLY A 294 -16.56 11.83 -0.37
N ARG A 295 -16.03 10.62 -0.57
CA ARG A 295 -15.56 9.72 0.50
C ARG A 295 -14.46 10.36 1.37
N ARG A 296 -13.55 11.11 0.75
CA ARG A 296 -12.51 11.86 1.46
C ARG A 296 -13.06 12.98 2.33
N GLY A 297 -14.07 13.70 1.86
CA GLY A 297 -14.73 14.72 2.66
C GLY A 297 -15.34 14.13 3.94
N LYS A 298 -15.99 12.95 3.83
CA LYS A 298 -16.49 12.21 4.99
C LYS A 298 -15.37 11.83 5.96
N ALA A 299 -14.30 11.19 5.47
CA ALA A 299 -13.15 10.80 6.30
C ALA A 299 -12.44 12.01 6.94
N GLY A 300 -12.27 13.10 6.19
CA GLY A 300 -11.67 14.33 6.67
C GLY A 300 -12.49 14.97 7.79
N ARG A 301 -13.81 14.99 7.69
CA ARG A 301 -14.66 15.46 8.79
C ARG A 301 -14.45 14.67 10.09
N LEU A 302 -14.20 13.36 10.03
CA LEU A 302 -13.87 12.55 11.22
C LEU A 302 -12.50 12.91 11.80
N MET A 303 -11.51 13.16 10.95
CA MET A 303 -10.21 13.66 11.40
C MET A 303 -10.33 15.03 12.09
N LEU A 304 -11.17 15.92 11.54
CA LEU A 304 -11.46 17.23 12.14
C LEU A 304 -12.17 17.07 13.49
N MET A 305 -13.18 16.22 13.58
CA MET A 305 -13.84 15.87 14.85
C MET A 305 -12.82 15.42 15.90
N ARG A 306 -11.90 14.52 15.55
CA ARG A 306 -10.81 14.10 16.45
C ARG A 306 -9.94 15.28 16.89
N ALA A 307 -9.55 16.17 15.99
CA ALA A 307 -8.74 17.34 16.32
C ALA A 307 -9.49 18.33 17.25
N LEU A 308 -10.80 18.51 17.04
CA LEU A 308 -11.64 19.36 17.90
C LEU A 308 -11.78 18.77 19.31
N LEU A 309 -11.96 17.45 19.43
CA LEU A 309 -11.94 16.73 20.70
C LEU A 309 -10.61 16.92 21.43
N MET A 310 -9.48 16.75 20.75
CA MET A 310 -8.15 16.96 21.35
C MET A 310 -7.95 18.40 21.84
N ALA A 311 -8.53 19.37 21.14
CA ALA A 311 -8.47 20.79 21.48
C ALA A 311 -9.45 21.21 22.58
N GLY A 312 -10.35 20.32 23.03
CA GLY A 312 -11.45 20.68 23.93
C GLY A 312 -12.43 21.70 23.33
N LEU A 313 -12.51 21.75 22.00
CA LEU A 313 -13.48 22.59 21.26
C LEU A 313 -14.75 21.80 20.89
N MET A 314 -14.78 20.53 21.24
CA MET A 314 -15.90 19.64 21.05
C MET A 314 -15.93 18.67 22.21
N GLU A 315 -17.09 18.51 22.82
CA GLU A 315 -17.31 17.51 23.86
C GLU A 315 -17.57 16.13 23.26
N LEU A 316 -17.32 15.08 24.03
CA LEU A 316 -17.53 13.70 23.54
C LEU A 316 -19.00 13.46 23.15
N ASP A 317 -19.94 14.07 23.86
CA ASP A 317 -21.38 13.97 23.58
C ASP A 317 -21.76 14.64 22.24
N GLU A 318 -21.16 15.78 21.92
CA GLU A 318 -21.32 16.45 20.63
C GLU A 318 -20.71 15.63 19.49
N ALA A 319 -19.58 14.95 19.74
CA ALA A 319 -18.94 14.09 18.77
C ALA A 319 -19.83 12.89 18.37
N TYR A 320 -20.66 12.35 19.27
CA TYR A 320 -21.67 11.34 18.87
C TYR A 320 -22.71 11.91 17.89
N ALA A 321 -23.11 13.16 18.07
CA ALA A 321 -24.07 13.83 17.18
C ALA A 321 -23.44 14.37 15.88
N PHE A 322 -22.11 14.32 15.76
CA PHE A 322 -21.40 14.84 14.59
C PHE A 322 -21.74 14.01 13.33
N GLY A 323 -22.54 14.59 12.43
CA GLY A 323 -23.30 13.95 11.33
C GLY A 323 -22.50 13.28 10.22
N VAL A 324 -21.62 12.35 10.59
CA VAL A 324 -20.86 11.49 9.69
C VAL A 324 -21.03 10.06 10.17
N ASP A 325 -21.97 9.34 9.55
CA ASP A 325 -22.19 7.92 9.84
C ASP A 325 -21.12 7.11 9.09
N ALA A 326 -20.10 6.69 9.83
CA ALA A 326 -18.99 5.90 9.30
C ALA A 326 -18.29 5.15 10.43
N GLU A 327 -17.93 3.89 10.19
CA GLU A 327 -17.18 3.01 11.11
C GLU A 327 -15.95 3.69 11.77
N PRO A 328 -15.10 4.48 11.08
CA PRO A 328 -13.95 5.14 11.70
C PRO A 328 -14.33 6.14 12.82
N LYS A 329 -15.56 6.66 12.82
CA LYS A 329 -16.06 7.53 13.89
C LYS A 329 -16.05 6.81 15.24
N GLY A 330 -16.58 5.58 15.26
CA GLY A 330 -16.61 4.77 16.47
C GLY A 330 -15.21 4.50 17.02
N LEU A 331 -14.22 4.28 16.15
CA LEU A 331 -12.82 4.11 16.57
C LEU A 331 -12.24 5.35 17.24
N HIS A 332 -12.47 6.55 16.67
CA HIS A 332 -12.00 7.79 17.29
C HIS A 332 -12.71 8.09 18.61
N LEU A 333 -14.02 7.82 18.70
CA LEU A 333 -14.78 7.95 19.94
C LEU A 333 -14.28 6.98 21.01
N LEU A 334 -13.97 5.73 20.64
CA LEU A 334 -13.39 4.73 21.55
C LEU A 334 -12.00 5.15 22.03
N GLU A 335 -11.14 5.65 21.14
CA GLU A 335 -9.81 6.12 21.47
C GLU A 335 -9.86 7.24 22.51
N PHE A 336 -10.75 8.22 22.31
CA PHE A 336 -10.94 9.35 23.23
C PHE A 336 -11.66 8.95 24.52
N ALA A 337 -12.69 8.12 24.45
CA ALA A 337 -13.35 7.60 25.64
C ALA A 337 -12.38 6.79 26.51
N ALA A 338 -11.53 5.96 25.90
CA ALA A 338 -10.53 5.20 26.64
C ALA A 338 -9.42 6.10 27.20
N TRP A 339 -9.14 7.25 26.57
CA TRP A 339 -8.31 8.29 27.18
C TRP A 339 -8.90 8.82 28.49
N THR A 340 -10.22 8.93 28.65
CA THR A 340 -10.78 9.44 29.93
C THR A 340 -10.50 8.53 31.12
N GLU A 341 -10.21 7.25 30.88
CA GLU A 341 -10.13 6.21 31.92
C GLU A 341 -11.40 6.12 32.80
N ASP A 342 -12.54 6.54 32.26
CA ASP A 342 -13.85 6.46 32.90
C ASP A 342 -14.70 5.37 32.21
N ALA A 343 -15.32 4.51 33.02
CA ALA A 343 -16.17 3.43 32.54
C ALA A 343 -17.39 3.94 31.76
N THR A 344 -17.93 5.12 32.09
CA THR A 344 -19.17 5.64 31.50
C THR A 344 -18.97 6.07 30.03
N PRO A 345 -18.00 6.95 29.68
CA PRO A 345 -17.66 7.25 28.30
C PRO A 345 -17.29 6.00 27.49
N ILE A 346 -16.49 5.09 28.05
CA ILE A 346 -16.04 3.88 27.35
C ILE A 346 -17.23 2.98 27.02
N ARG A 347 -18.16 2.78 27.95
CA ARG A 347 -19.37 1.98 27.73
C ARG A 347 -20.25 2.58 26.63
N LYS A 348 -20.42 3.91 26.64
CA LYS A 348 -21.18 4.61 25.59
C LYS A 348 -20.52 4.46 24.21
N ALA A 349 -19.20 4.60 24.14
CA ALA A 349 -18.44 4.46 22.89
C ALA A 349 -18.49 3.03 22.34
N LEU A 350 -18.38 2.02 23.20
CA LEU A 350 -18.50 0.61 22.82
C LEU A 350 -19.91 0.26 22.33
N LYS A 351 -20.95 0.80 22.98
CA LYS A 351 -22.33 0.64 22.53
C LYS A 351 -22.49 1.22 21.13
N PHE A 352 -22.11 2.47 20.93
CA PHE A 352 -22.17 3.14 19.63
C PHE A 352 -21.39 2.36 18.56
N PHE A 353 -20.16 1.94 18.85
CA PHE A 353 -19.34 1.18 17.91
C PHE A 353 -20.02 -0.14 17.48
N ARG A 354 -20.64 -0.87 18.41
CA ARG A 354 -21.33 -2.14 18.10
C ARG A 354 -22.64 -1.96 17.32
N GLU A 355 -23.33 -0.85 17.53
CA GLU A 355 -24.58 -0.54 16.82
C GLU A 355 -24.30 -0.09 15.38
N GLU A 356 -23.20 0.61 15.14
CA GLU A 356 -22.86 1.19 13.84
C GLU A 356 -21.96 0.31 12.96
N VAL A 357 -21.21 -0.64 13.54
CA VAL A 357 -20.24 -1.46 12.82
C VAL A 357 -20.79 -2.87 12.59
N SER A 358 -21.25 -3.13 11.36
CA SER A 358 -21.87 -4.40 10.97
C SER A 358 -20.92 -5.60 10.93
N VAL A 359 -19.61 -5.36 10.77
CA VAL A 359 -18.58 -6.40 10.76
C VAL A 359 -17.39 -5.89 11.54
N LEU A 360 -17.13 -6.46 12.72
CA LEU A 360 -15.87 -6.27 13.44
C LEU A 360 -14.76 -6.98 12.66
N PRO A 361 -13.76 -6.29 12.09
CA PRO A 361 -12.50 -6.95 11.80
C PRO A 361 -11.95 -7.38 13.17
N GLY A 362 -11.87 -8.68 13.44
CA GLY A 362 -11.47 -9.25 14.73
C GLY A 362 -10.05 -8.88 15.21
N PHE A 363 -9.38 -7.97 14.51
CA PHE A 363 -8.00 -7.54 14.69
C PHE A 363 -7.86 -6.04 15.02
N LEU A 364 -8.96 -5.27 15.13
CA LEU A 364 -8.85 -3.87 15.51
C LEU A 364 -8.50 -3.74 17.01
N GLU A 365 -7.30 -3.26 17.30
CA GLU A 365 -6.81 -3.10 18.68
C GLU A 365 -7.69 -2.15 19.53
N GLY A 366 -8.31 -1.15 18.91
CA GLY A 366 -9.10 -0.11 19.58
C GLY A 366 -10.31 -0.63 20.37
N PRO A 367 -11.32 -1.25 19.73
CA PRO A 367 -12.49 -1.81 20.41
C PRO A 367 -12.11 -2.82 21.47
N VAL A 368 -11.16 -3.68 21.13
CA VAL A 368 -10.61 -4.70 22.02
C VAL A 368 -10.03 -4.02 23.27
N TYR A 369 -9.09 -3.08 23.12
CA TYR A 369 -8.52 -2.31 24.23
C TYR A 369 -9.59 -1.63 25.10
N ALA A 370 -10.59 -1.00 24.50
CA ALA A 370 -11.67 -0.33 25.21
C ALA A 370 -12.53 -1.28 26.04
N GLU A 371 -12.85 -2.47 25.53
CA GLU A 371 -13.56 -3.50 26.30
C GLU A 371 -12.80 -3.91 27.56
N PHE A 372 -11.47 -4.00 27.48
CA PHE A 372 -10.65 -4.37 28.64
C PHE A 372 -10.45 -3.24 29.61
N ALA A 373 -10.31 -2.01 29.12
CA ALA A 373 -10.32 -0.83 29.97
C ALA A 373 -11.63 -0.79 30.78
N LEU A 374 -12.78 -1.03 30.14
CA LEU A 374 -14.08 -1.09 30.82
C LEU A 374 -14.14 -2.18 31.90
N LYS A 375 -13.67 -3.40 31.59
CA LYS A 375 -13.65 -4.52 32.55
C LYS A 375 -12.74 -4.23 33.74
N ALA A 376 -11.55 -3.70 33.49
CA ALA A 376 -10.61 -3.33 34.54
C ALA A 376 -11.18 -2.24 35.46
N LEU A 377 -11.79 -1.20 34.89
CA LEU A 377 -12.44 -0.12 35.64
C LEU A 377 -13.68 -0.57 36.40
N SER A 378 -14.39 -1.59 35.90
CA SER A 378 -15.56 -2.18 36.56
C SER A 378 -15.19 -3.17 37.69
N GLY A 379 -13.90 -3.39 37.97
CA GLY A 379 -13.44 -4.29 39.03
C GLY A 379 -13.33 -5.77 38.64
N ASP A 380 -13.59 -6.14 37.39
CA ASP A 380 -13.43 -7.53 36.90
C ASP A 380 -11.95 -7.83 36.60
N ARG A 381 -11.17 -7.98 37.68
CA ARG A 381 -9.72 -8.24 37.62
C ARG A 381 -9.38 -9.57 36.95
N LYS A 382 -10.26 -10.57 37.04
CA LYS A 382 -10.03 -11.91 36.47
C LYS A 382 -10.12 -11.87 34.95
N ALA A 383 -11.13 -11.19 34.40
CA ALA A 383 -11.22 -10.99 32.95
C ALA A 383 -10.08 -10.13 32.40
N ALA A 384 -9.67 -9.08 33.15
CA ALA A 384 -8.52 -8.26 32.78
C ALA A 384 -7.21 -9.07 32.74
N ALA A 385 -6.96 -9.94 33.72
CA ALA A 385 -5.76 -10.77 33.79
C ALA A 385 -5.69 -11.83 32.68
N SER A 386 -6.80 -12.54 32.42
CA SER A 386 -6.89 -13.52 31.33
C SER A 386 -6.60 -12.87 29.97
N TYR A 387 -7.03 -11.63 29.79
CA TYR A 387 -6.79 -10.92 28.55
C TYR A 387 -5.36 -10.41 28.38
N LEU A 388 -4.73 -9.89 29.44
CA LEU A 388 -3.29 -9.56 29.41
C LEU A 388 -2.44 -10.78 29.02
N GLN A 389 -2.87 -11.98 29.40
CA GLN A 389 -2.22 -13.22 28.98
C GLN A 389 -2.37 -13.49 27.48
N ARG A 390 -3.53 -13.21 26.88
CA ARG A 390 -3.76 -13.29 25.43
C ARG A 390 -2.87 -12.31 24.66
N LEU A 391 -2.85 -11.03 25.06
CA LEU A 391 -1.97 -10.03 24.43
C LEU A 391 -0.49 -10.42 24.50
N ARG A 392 -0.06 -11.01 25.63
CA ARG A 392 1.31 -11.54 25.76
C ARG A 392 1.59 -12.70 24.83
N ALA A 393 0.60 -13.55 24.55
CA ALA A 393 0.74 -14.64 23.59
C ALA A 393 0.90 -14.10 22.16
N GLU A 394 0.10 -13.09 21.79
CA GLU A 394 0.19 -12.42 20.49
C GLU A 394 1.53 -11.65 20.33
N ALA A 395 2.00 -10.97 21.37
CA ALA A 395 3.27 -10.26 21.38
C ALA A 395 4.53 -11.16 21.30
N LYS A 396 4.39 -12.48 21.47
CA LYS A 396 5.51 -13.42 21.24
C LYS A 396 5.77 -13.69 19.76
N VAL A 397 4.81 -13.38 18.89
CA VAL A 397 4.89 -13.67 17.45
C VAL A 397 5.57 -12.52 16.70
N LYS A 398 5.48 -11.28 17.19
CA LYS A 398 6.13 -10.09 16.62
C LYS A 398 6.66 -9.19 17.73
N ALA A 399 7.82 -8.55 17.52
CA ALA A 399 8.36 -7.57 18.46
C ALA A 399 7.30 -6.49 18.76
N PRO A 400 6.99 -6.20 20.04
CA PRO A 400 5.89 -5.35 20.38
C PRO A 400 6.19 -3.89 20.02
N GLY A 401 5.35 -3.30 19.16
CA GLY A 401 5.42 -1.87 18.88
C GLY A 401 5.05 -1.02 20.10
N MET A 402 5.44 0.25 20.08
CA MET A 402 5.18 1.19 21.18
C MET A 402 3.68 1.26 21.54
N HIS A 403 2.78 1.27 20.55
CA HIS A 403 1.33 1.35 20.77
C HIS A 403 0.84 0.21 21.69
N MET A 404 1.22 -1.02 21.35
CA MET A 404 0.85 -2.19 22.13
C MET A 404 1.46 -2.16 23.54
N LEU A 405 2.72 -1.75 23.69
CA LEU A 405 3.37 -1.63 25.01
C LEU A 405 2.66 -0.59 25.89
N THR A 406 2.30 0.57 25.32
CA THR A 406 1.56 1.62 26.04
C THR A 406 0.15 1.16 26.41
N SER A 407 -0.56 0.45 25.52
CA SER A 407 -1.86 -0.16 25.81
C SER A 407 -1.76 -1.19 26.94
N GLN A 408 -0.77 -2.09 26.89
CA GLN A 408 -0.52 -3.10 27.93
C GLN A 408 -0.15 -2.48 29.28
N ALA A 409 0.67 -1.41 29.28
CA ALA A 409 1.00 -0.67 30.49
C ALA A 409 -0.26 -0.06 31.13
N THR A 410 -1.09 0.59 30.32
CA THR A 410 -2.34 1.23 30.77
C THR A 410 -3.30 0.21 31.37
N LEU A 411 -3.58 -0.88 30.65
CA LEU A 411 -4.47 -1.94 31.14
C LEU A 411 -3.92 -2.62 32.39
N SER A 412 -2.62 -2.88 32.46
CA SER A 412 -1.98 -3.46 33.65
C SER A 412 -2.11 -2.52 34.86
N ARG A 413 -1.97 -1.21 34.65
CA ARG A 413 -2.16 -0.20 35.70
C ARG A 413 -3.62 -0.18 36.20
N MET A 414 -4.59 -0.12 35.28
CA MET A 414 -6.02 -0.15 35.62
C MET A 414 -6.41 -1.43 36.38
N ALA A 415 -5.80 -2.56 36.04
CA ALA A 415 -5.99 -3.84 36.73
C ALA A 415 -5.28 -3.94 38.10
N GLY A 416 -4.51 -2.93 38.51
CA GLY A 416 -3.75 -2.91 39.76
C GLY A 416 -2.40 -3.65 39.71
N ALA A 417 -1.97 -4.12 38.54
CA ALA A 417 -0.70 -4.83 38.35
C ALA A 417 0.49 -3.86 38.16
N LYS A 418 0.78 -3.03 39.18
CA LYS A 418 1.74 -1.92 39.10
C LYS A 418 3.12 -2.32 38.55
N ALA A 419 3.71 -3.42 39.05
CA ALA A 419 5.03 -3.87 38.60
C ALA A 419 5.07 -4.22 37.11
N VAL A 420 3.99 -4.85 36.60
CA VAL A 420 3.85 -5.18 35.18
C VAL A 420 3.69 -3.91 34.34
N ALA A 421 2.88 -2.97 34.81
CA ALA A 421 2.68 -1.69 34.15
C ALA A 421 3.99 -0.89 34.06
N CYS A 422 4.79 -0.84 35.14
CA CYS A 422 6.11 -0.19 35.13
C CYS A 422 7.04 -0.84 34.09
N LYS A 423 7.09 -2.18 34.04
CA LYS A 423 7.90 -2.90 33.06
C LYS A 423 7.55 -2.50 31.63
N PHE A 424 6.28 -2.52 31.25
CA PHE A 424 5.86 -2.16 29.89
C PHE A 424 6.05 -0.68 29.59
N THR A 425 5.86 0.20 30.58
CA THR A 425 6.11 1.64 30.43
C THR A 425 7.59 1.90 30.14
N LEU A 426 8.51 1.30 30.90
CA LEU A 426 9.96 1.45 30.66
C LEU A 426 10.40 0.82 29.33
N GLN A 427 9.78 -0.28 28.92
CA GLN A 427 10.02 -0.86 27.59
C GLN A 427 9.55 0.08 26.46
N ALA A 428 8.39 0.71 26.60
CA ALA A 428 7.91 1.70 25.63
C ALA A 428 8.82 2.93 25.60
N ASP A 429 9.27 3.39 26.77
CA ASP A 429 10.16 4.54 26.92
C ASP A 429 11.51 4.32 26.21
N ALA A 430 12.07 3.11 26.31
CA ALA A 430 13.30 2.73 25.63
C ALA A 430 13.19 2.74 24.10
N LEU A 431 11.99 2.63 23.53
CA LEU A 431 11.77 2.72 22.08
C LEU A 431 11.64 4.17 21.58
N LEU A 432 11.38 5.14 22.47
CA LEU A 432 11.12 6.53 22.07
C LEU A 432 12.21 7.18 21.21
N PRO A 433 13.52 7.04 21.50
CA PRO A 433 14.56 7.74 20.74
C PRO A 433 14.56 7.44 19.23
N GLY A 434 14.02 6.30 18.81
CA GLY A 434 13.91 5.89 17.40
C GLY A 434 12.53 6.04 16.79
N LEU A 435 11.53 6.49 17.56
CA LEU A 435 10.14 6.55 17.13
C LEU A 435 9.61 7.99 17.08
N GLN A 436 8.55 8.19 16.31
CA GLN A 436 7.83 9.45 16.20
C GLN A 436 6.33 9.22 16.44
N PRO A 437 5.96 8.80 17.66
CA PRO A 437 4.58 8.54 18.00
C PRO A 437 3.74 9.82 17.85
N GLU A 438 2.47 9.66 17.53
CA GLU A 438 1.54 10.78 17.59
C GLU A 438 1.32 11.27 19.02
N VAL A 439 0.89 12.52 19.15
CA VAL A 439 0.71 13.21 20.44
C VAL A 439 -0.15 12.42 21.42
N LEU A 440 -1.27 11.84 20.99
CA LEU A 440 -2.17 11.11 21.90
C LEU A 440 -1.53 9.81 22.43
N GLN A 441 -0.81 9.09 21.57
CA GLN A 441 -0.06 7.90 21.96
C GLN A 441 1.06 8.25 22.96
N LEU A 442 1.80 9.34 22.70
CA LEU A 442 2.84 9.82 23.59
C LEU A 442 2.27 10.30 24.93
N GLY A 443 1.14 10.99 24.90
CA GLY A 443 0.40 11.37 26.10
C GLY A 443 -0.01 10.16 26.93
N ARG A 444 -0.43 9.06 26.29
CA ARG A 444 -0.86 7.85 27.02
C ARG A 444 0.33 7.18 27.71
N HIS A 445 1.48 7.17 27.04
CA HIS A 445 2.75 6.73 27.62
C HIS A 445 3.14 7.58 28.83
N TYR A 446 3.20 8.90 28.68
CA TYR A 446 3.63 9.79 29.74
C TYR A 446 2.65 9.89 30.91
N ARG A 447 1.35 9.72 30.68
CA ARG A 447 0.38 9.53 31.77
C ARG A 447 0.72 8.30 32.60
N ASN A 448 1.11 7.19 31.98
CA ASN A 448 1.54 6.01 32.73
C ASN A 448 2.80 6.28 33.54
N VAL A 449 3.78 7.02 32.98
CA VAL A 449 4.97 7.46 33.71
C VAL A 449 4.60 8.19 35.00
N LEU A 450 3.72 9.21 34.89
CA LEU A 450 3.30 10.02 36.03
C LEU A 450 2.46 9.20 37.04
N ARG A 451 1.41 8.50 36.59
CA ARG A 451 0.50 7.74 37.47
C ARG A 451 1.15 6.56 38.16
N LEU A 452 2.23 5.99 37.59
CA LEU A 452 2.99 4.91 38.24
C LEU A 452 4.02 5.44 39.25
N GLY A 453 4.31 6.74 39.25
CA GLY A 453 5.35 7.34 40.07
C GLY A 453 6.76 6.96 39.61
N ILE A 454 6.96 6.76 38.30
CA ILE A 454 8.30 6.57 37.73
C ILE A 454 9.07 7.89 37.90
N THR A 455 10.34 7.81 38.33
CA THR A 455 11.18 8.98 38.65
C THR A 455 12.32 9.16 37.64
N GLY A 456 13.07 10.27 37.78
CA GLY A 456 14.23 10.56 36.94
C GLY A 456 13.85 11.16 35.58
N GLU A 457 14.66 10.86 34.57
CA GLU A 457 14.53 11.42 33.22
C GLU A 457 13.14 11.18 32.58
N PRO A 458 12.52 9.97 32.66
CA PRO A 458 11.20 9.75 32.08
C PRO A 458 10.12 10.69 32.65
N LYS A 459 10.18 10.97 33.96
CA LYS A 459 9.25 11.89 34.63
C LYS A 459 9.43 13.31 34.11
N GLN A 460 10.67 13.78 34.02
CA GLN A 460 10.97 15.13 33.52
C GLN A 460 10.46 15.31 32.07
N ARG A 461 10.65 14.30 31.22
CA ARG A 461 10.11 14.32 29.84
C ARG A 461 8.58 14.29 29.82
N ALA A 462 7.93 13.54 30.70
CA ALA A 462 6.48 13.51 30.82
C ALA A 462 5.91 14.88 31.24
N GLU A 463 6.52 15.51 32.25
CA GLU A 463 6.10 16.83 32.74
C GLU A 463 6.30 17.93 31.68
N ALA A 464 7.44 17.91 30.99
CA ALA A 464 7.71 18.82 29.88
C ALA A 464 6.69 18.61 28.75
N PHE A 465 6.44 17.36 28.34
CA PHE A 465 5.47 17.04 27.30
C PHE A 465 4.08 17.61 27.60
N PHE A 466 3.52 17.36 28.79
CA PHE A 466 2.17 17.83 29.10
C PHE A 466 2.10 19.35 29.17
N ARG A 467 3.13 20.01 29.72
CA ARG A 467 3.21 21.47 29.72
C ARG A 467 3.22 22.03 28.30
N ASP A 468 4.06 21.48 27.43
CA ASP A 468 4.20 21.94 26.05
C ASP A 468 2.90 21.71 25.26
N MET A 469 2.25 20.56 25.45
CA MET A 469 1.00 20.25 24.74
C MET A 469 -0.19 21.08 25.25
N GLN A 470 -0.28 21.36 26.55
CA GLN A 470 -1.28 22.28 27.08
C GLN A 470 -1.09 23.70 26.49
N GLN A 471 0.15 24.18 26.41
CA GLN A 471 0.48 25.46 25.75
C GLN A 471 0.14 25.44 24.25
N ALA A 472 0.33 24.30 23.58
CA ALA A 472 -0.05 24.10 22.18
C ALA A 472 -1.57 23.93 21.95
N GLY A 473 -2.39 23.95 23.02
CA GLY A 473 -3.85 23.93 22.94
C GLY A 473 -4.52 22.57 23.12
N TYR A 474 -3.78 21.52 23.46
CA TYR A 474 -4.34 20.19 23.70
C TYR A 474 -5.03 20.09 25.06
N ARG A 475 -6.26 20.60 25.15
CA ARG A 475 -7.09 20.58 26.36
C ARG A 475 -7.42 19.18 26.88
N VAL A 476 -7.33 18.16 26.02
CA VAL A 476 -7.44 16.75 26.41
C VAL A 476 -6.41 16.32 27.48
N PHE A 477 -5.35 17.11 27.67
CA PHE A 477 -4.30 16.89 28.67
C PHE A 477 -4.44 17.79 29.91
N ASP A 478 -5.49 18.59 30.02
CA ASP A 478 -5.72 19.42 31.19
C ASP A 478 -5.89 18.51 32.43
N GLY A 479 -5.24 18.88 33.54
CA GLY A 479 -5.25 18.11 34.79
C GLY A 479 -4.17 17.04 34.95
N GLU A 480 -3.35 16.73 33.93
CA GLU A 480 -2.30 15.69 34.05
C GLU A 480 -1.11 16.09 34.93
N LEU A 481 -0.95 17.39 35.21
CA LEU A 481 0.11 17.94 36.08
C LEU A 481 -0.41 18.40 37.45
N ALA A 482 -1.72 18.26 37.70
CA ALA A 482 -2.35 18.56 38.98
C ALA A 482 -2.23 17.36 39.92
#